data_AF-A0A2I0IQN7-F1
#
_entry.id   AF-A0A2I0IQN7-F1
#
_cell.length_a   1.000
_cell.length_b   1.000
_cell.length_c   1.000
_cell.angle_alpha   90.00
_cell.angle_beta   90.00
_cell.angle_gamma   90.00
#
_symmetry.space_group_name_H-M   'P 1'
#
loop_
_entity.id
_entity.type
_entity.pdbx_description
1 polymer ?
#
loop_
_entity_poly.entity_id
_entity_poly.type
_entity_poly.pdbx_seq_one_letter_code
_entity_poly.pdbx_strand_id
1 'polypeptide(L)'
;MVFPIPKRDFRQVLFPAVILTVVSLVTAASSNCQTTCGNVTIPYPFGTARGCYLNRYFYVRCNDSAPGGPTLQLWGAPSVKVLSISLSGELRVNTYIGRDCYTQSGARRRPVKAYAILPAFPFSTTKNKFTAVGCDTFAMTNGDE
;
A
#
# COMPACT_ATOMS: atom_id res chain seq x y z
N MET A 1 8.50 -2.41 3.00
CA MET A 1 7.92 -1.25 3.70
C MET A 1 6.55 -1.63 4.26
N VAL A 2 6.19 -1.10 5.43
CA VAL A 2 4.94 -1.34 6.16
C VAL A 2 4.17 -0.04 6.26
N PHE A 3 2.91 -0.04 5.82
CA PHE A 3 2.04 1.12 5.89
C PHE A 3 0.82 0.76 6.74
N PRO A 4 0.52 1.51 7.83
CA PRO A 4 -0.74 1.36 8.52
C PRO A 4 -1.89 1.71 7.56
N ILE A 5 -2.96 0.92 7.60
CA ILE A 5 -4.18 1.21 6.85
C ILE A 5 -4.98 2.21 7.69
N PRO A 6 -5.36 3.39 7.15
CA PRO A 6 -6.12 4.36 7.91
C PRO A 6 -7.42 3.74 8.43
N LYS A 7 -7.59 3.77 9.74
CA LYS A 7 -8.87 3.45 10.35
C LYS A 7 -9.78 4.66 10.17
N ARG A 8 -11.05 4.44 9.86
CA ARG A 8 -12.03 5.52 9.86
C ARG A 8 -12.17 5.98 11.32
N ASP A 9 -11.67 7.17 11.63
CA ASP A 9 -11.78 7.73 12.98
C ASP A 9 -13.25 8.11 13.22
N PHE A 10 -13.97 7.23 13.91
CA PHE A 10 -15.32 7.52 14.37
C PHE A 10 -15.15 8.30 15.68
N ARG A 11 -14.91 9.62 15.57
CA ARG A 11 -14.96 10.52 16.73
C ARG A 11 -16.27 10.25 17.47
N GLN A 12 -16.18 9.67 18.67
CA GLN A 12 -17.32 9.36 19.52
C GLN A 12 -17.92 10.68 20.01
N VAL A 13 -18.88 11.22 19.26
CA VAL A 13 -19.83 12.18 19.82
C VAL A 13 -20.76 11.37 20.71
N LEU A 14 -20.64 11.57 22.02
CA LEU A 14 -21.44 10.89 23.04
C LEU A 14 -22.91 11.34 22.90
N PHE A 15 -23.66 10.70 21.99
CA PHE A 15 -25.11 10.83 21.92
C PHE A 15 -25.74 9.91 22.98
N PRO A 16 -26.84 10.34 23.64
CA PRO A 16 -27.49 9.55 24.68
C PRO A 16 -27.92 8.20 24.10
N ALA A 17 -27.77 7.15 24.90
CA ALA A 17 -27.88 5.75 24.52
C ALA A 17 -29.25 5.42 23.88
N VAL A 18 -29.30 5.46 22.55
CA VAL A 18 -30.29 4.71 21.77
C VAL A 18 -29.62 3.39 21.41
N ILE A 19 -30.10 2.29 21.99
CA ILE A 19 -29.65 0.94 21.63
C ILE A 19 -30.20 0.65 20.23
N LEU A 20 -29.50 1.12 19.20
CA LEU A 20 -29.62 0.57 17.86
C LEU A 20 -28.85 -0.74 17.85
N THR A 21 -29.56 -1.84 17.61
CA THR A 21 -28.95 -3.10 17.20
C THR A 21 -28.16 -2.81 15.92
N VAL A 22 -26.84 -2.69 16.05
CA VAL A 22 -25.94 -2.55 14.90
C VAL A 22 -25.95 -3.90 14.21
N VAL A 23 -26.83 -4.08 13.23
CA VAL A 23 -26.69 -5.15 12.26
C VAL A 23 -25.45 -4.78 11.46
N SER A 24 -24.31 -5.37 11.82
CA SER A 24 -23.11 -5.31 11.00
C SER A 24 -23.47 -5.92 9.65
N LEU A 25 -23.86 -5.08 8.68
CA LEU A 25 -23.69 -5.45 7.29
C LEU A 25 -22.18 -5.56 7.10
N VAL A 26 -21.64 -6.75 7.37
CA VAL A 26 -20.53 -7.25 6.59
C VAL A 26 -21.10 -7.25 5.18
N THR A 27 -20.87 -6.17 4.44
CA THR A 27 -21.03 -6.20 3.00
C THR A 27 -20.05 -7.27 2.57
N ALA A 28 -20.54 -8.51 2.51
CA ALA A 28 -19.87 -9.59 1.82
C ALA A 28 -19.50 -8.96 0.49
N ALA A 29 -18.21 -8.72 0.28
CA ALA A 29 -17.71 -8.30 -1.01
C ALA A 29 -18.45 -9.18 -2.00
N SER A 30 -19.25 -8.57 -2.89
CA SER A 30 -20.21 -9.29 -3.73
C SER A 30 -19.57 -10.59 -4.17
N SER A 31 -20.25 -11.74 -4.11
CA SER A 31 -19.66 -13.07 -4.33
C SER A 31 -18.81 -13.22 -5.61
N ASN A 32 -18.85 -12.23 -6.50
CA ASN A 32 -18.04 -12.07 -7.72
C ASN A 32 -16.72 -11.29 -7.54
N CYS A 33 -16.35 -10.86 -6.33
CA CYS A 33 -15.11 -10.10 -6.09
C CYS A 33 -13.90 -11.05 -6.03
N GLN A 34 -12.86 -10.73 -6.80
CA GLN A 34 -11.59 -11.45 -6.72
C GLN A 34 -10.96 -11.24 -5.34
N THR A 35 -10.78 -12.33 -4.60
CA THR A 35 -10.26 -12.32 -3.22
C THR A 35 -8.77 -12.63 -3.13
N THR A 36 -8.11 -12.99 -4.23
CA THR A 36 -6.68 -13.31 -4.26
C THR A 36 -6.01 -12.81 -5.54
N CYS A 37 -4.72 -12.52 -5.46
CA CYS A 37 -3.84 -12.25 -6.61
C CYS A 37 -2.49 -12.92 -6.36
N GLY A 38 -2.23 -14.01 -7.07
CA GLY A 38 -1.12 -14.90 -6.74
C GLY A 38 -1.26 -15.40 -5.30
N ASN A 39 -0.23 -15.17 -4.49
CA ASN A 39 -0.20 -15.59 -3.07
C ASN A 39 -0.73 -14.51 -2.10
N VAL A 40 -1.31 -13.42 -2.61
CA VAL A 40 -1.79 -12.31 -1.79
C VAL A 40 -3.31 -12.35 -1.68
N THR A 41 -3.83 -12.46 -0.46
CA THR A 41 -5.26 -12.28 -0.17
C THR A 41 -5.63 -10.80 -0.21
N ILE A 42 -6.78 -10.50 -0.81
CA ILE A 42 -7.35 -9.16 -1.01
C ILE A 42 -8.60 -9.04 -0.13
N PRO A 43 -8.47 -8.59 1.13
CA PRO A 43 -9.62 -8.33 1.98
C PRO A 43 -10.26 -6.98 1.66
N TYR A 44 -11.56 -6.85 1.86
CA TYR A 44 -12.21 -5.54 1.94
C TYR A 44 -11.49 -4.70 3.02
N PRO A 45 -11.19 -3.40 2.79
CA PRO A 45 -11.72 -2.50 1.76
C PRO A 45 -11.02 -2.53 0.39
N PHE A 46 -10.05 -3.41 0.14
CA PHE A 46 -9.33 -3.51 -1.14
C PHE A 46 -10.09 -4.34 -2.17
N GLY A 47 -9.88 -4.05 -3.45
CA GLY A 47 -10.48 -4.81 -4.54
C GLY A 47 -9.98 -4.44 -5.92
N THR A 48 -10.20 -5.34 -6.88
CA THR A 48 -9.72 -5.24 -8.28
C THR A 48 -10.77 -4.76 -9.28
N ALA A 49 -12.02 -4.68 -8.85
CA ALA A 49 -13.16 -4.34 -9.71
C ALA A 49 -14.12 -3.36 -9.01
N ARG A 50 -14.89 -2.62 -9.81
CA ARG A 50 -15.91 -1.69 -9.31
C ARG A 50 -16.88 -2.41 -8.40
N GLY A 51 -17.14 -1.85 -7.21
CA GLY A 51 -18.00 -2.46 -6.19
C GLY A 51 -17.26 -3.41 -5.23
N CYS A 52 -16.00 -3.76 -5.50
CA CYS A 52 -15.18 -4.62 -4.64
C CYS A 52 -14.20 -3.86 -3.75
N TYR A 53 -14.10 -2.53 -3.89
CA TYR A 53 -13.23 -1.69 -3.10
C TYR A 53 -14.01 -0.50 -2.52
N LEU A 54 -13.59 0.02 -1.38
CA LEU A 54 -14.27 1.12 -0.69
C LEU A 54 -14.23 2.44 -1.48
N ASN A 55 -13.05 2.81 -2.00
CA ASN A 55 -12.86 3.98 -2.85
C ASN A 55 -11.59 3.82 -3.72
N ARG A 56 -11.32 4.81 -4.60
CA ARG A 56 -10.20 4.75 -5.57
C ARG A 56 -8.82 4.46 -4.96
N TYR A 57 -8.59 4.77 -3.69
CA TYR A 57 -7.30 4.54 -3.03
C TYR A 57 -7.12 3.09 -2.57
N PHE A 58 -8.22 2.34 -2.44
CA PHE A 58 -8.22 0.91 -2.13
C PHE A 58 -8.33 0.04 -3.38
N TYR A 59 -8.37 0.65 -4.58
CA TYR A 59 -8.22 -0.09 -5.81
C TYR A 59 -6.83 -0.70 -5.89
N VAL A 60 -6.77 -1.99 -6.21
CA VAL A 60 -5.53 -2.72 -6.44
C VAL A 60 -5.59 -3.39 -7.81
N ARG A 61 -4.45 -3.41 -8.50
CA ARG A 61 -4.32 -4.08 -9.80
C ARG A 61 -3.59 -5.41 -9.58
N CYS A 62 -4.19 -6.50 -10.04
CA CYS A 62 -3.46 -7.76 -10.22
C CYS A 62 -2.78 -7.73 -11.59
N ASN A 63 -1.46 -7.90 -11.63
CA ASN A 63 -0.70 -8.03 -12.86
C ASN A 63 -0.30 -9.49 -13.05
N ASP A 64 -1.08 -10.21 -13.86
CA ASP A 64 -0.90 -11.64 -14.12
C ASP A 64 0.31 -11.95 -15.01
N SER A 65 0.80 -10.97 -15.77
CA SER A 65 1.91 -11.13 -16.71
C SER A 65 3.28 -10.79 -16.10
N ALA A 66 3.37 -10.66 -14.77
CA ALA A 66 4.63 -10.33 -14.12
C ALA A 66 5.61 -11.52 -14.13
N PRO A 67 6.92 -11.28 -14.29
CA PRO A 67 7.93 -12.33 -14.15
C PRO A 67 7.85 -12.97 -12.75
N GLY A 68 7.66 -14.28 -12.71
CA GLY A 68 7.47 -15.03 -11.45
C GLY A 68 6.02 -15.19 -11.00
N GLY A 69 5.04 -14.83 -11.83
CA GLY A 69 3.61 -15.04 -11.58
C GLY A 69 2.86 -13.77 -11.19
N PRO A 70 1.54 -13.87 -10.91
CA PRO A 70 0.69 -12.71 -10.63
C PRO A 70 1.19 -11.87 -9.46
N THR A 71 1.22 -10.54 -9.64
CA THR A 71 1.63 -9.59 -8.60
C THR A 71 0.57 -8.54 -8.33
N LEU A 72 0.27 -8.31 -7.05
CA LEU A 72 -0.67 -7.26 -6.63
C LEU A 72 0.05 -5.90 -6.55
N GLN A 73 -0.57 -4.85 -7.06
CA GLN A 73 -0.03 -3.50 -7.14
C GLN A 73 -1.04 -2.47 -6.64
N LEU A 74 -0.54 -1.40 -6.02
CA LEU A 74 -1.38 -0.27 -5.62
C LEU A 74 -1.73 0.59 -6.84
N TRP A 75 -2.96 1.12 -6.86
CA TRP A 75 -3.35 2.09 -7.88
C TRP A 75 -2.45 3.33 -7.86
N GLY A 76 -2.04 3.80 -9.04
CA GLY A 76 -1.18 4.99 -9.16
C GLY A 76 0.27 4.76 -8.73
N ALA A 77 0.63 3.58 -8.24
CA ALA A 77 1.99 3.22 -7.83
C ALA A 77 2.38 1.84 -8.36
N PRO A 78 2.51 1.65 -9.69
CA PRO A 78 2.76 0.34 -10.30
C PRO A 78 4.14 -0.25 -9.94
N SER A 79 5.09 0.59 -9.51
CA SER A 79 6.39 0.18 -8.98
C SER A 79 6.32 -0.43 -7.57
N VAL A 80 5.18 -0.28 -6.88
CA VAL A 80 4.95 -0.77 -5.52
C VAL A 80 4.18 -2.07 -5.58
N LYS A 81 4.86 -3.17 -5.27
CA LYS A 81 4.27 -4.50 -5.19
C LYS A 81 3.74 -4.75 -3.79
N VAL A 82 2.47 -5.09 -3.66
CA VAL A 82 1.87 -5.51 -2.39
C VAL A 82 2.31 -6.95 -2.09
N LEU A 83 2.89 -7.15 -0.92
CA LEU A 83 3.36 -8.45 -0.44
C LEU A 83 2.31 -9.11 0.46
N SER A 84 1.64 -8.33 1.31
CA SER A 84 0.54 -8.82 2.13
C SER A 84 -0.34 -7.67 2.63
N ILE A 85 -1.60 -8.00 2.90
CA ILE A 85 -2.59 -7.12 3.52
C ILE A 85 -3.05 -7.82 4.80
N SER A 86 -2.76 -7.22 5.95
CA SER A 86 -3.17 -7.75 7.25
C SER A 86 -4.52 -7.17 7.67
N LEU A 87 -5.39 -8.03 8.17
CA LEU A 87 -6.65 -7.64 8.81
C LEU A 87 -6.43 -6.79 10.07
N SER A 88 -5.23 -6.86 10.67
CA SER A 88 -4.84 -5.98 11.78
C SER A 88 -4.61 -4.52 11.35
N GLY A 89 -4.74 -4.20 10.05
CA GLY A 89 -4.63 -2.84 9.52
C GLY A 89 -3.22 -2.51 9.03
N GLU A 90 -2.51 -3.46 8.43
CA GLU A 90 -1.16 -3.23 7.91
C GLU A 90 -1.02 -3.69 6.46
N LEU A 91 -0.44 -2.82 5.63
CA LEU A 91 -0.11 -3.09 4.25
C LEU A 91 1.41 -3.24 4.13
N ARG A 92 1.88 -4.43 3.73
CA ARG A 92 3.31 -4.68 3.47
C ARG A 92 3.57 -4.64 1.98
N VAL A 93 4.55 -3.84 1.57
CA VAL A 93 4.88 -3.65 0.16
C VAL A 93 6.38 -3.76 -0.09
N ASN A 94 6.73 -4.08 -1.32
CA ASN A 94 8.07 -4.03 -1.88
C ASN A 94 8.16 -2.90 -2.92
N THR A 95 9.29 -2.23 -2.95
CA THR A 95 9.60 -1.16 -3.91
C THR A 95 11.02 -1.35 -4.45
N TYR A 96 11.36 -0.66 -5.53
CA TYR A 96 12.73 -0.63 -6.01
C TYR A 96 13.65 0.13 -5.05
N ILE A 97 14.89 -0.32 -4.96
CA ILE A 97 15.95 0.41 -4.26
C ILE A 97 16.52 1.45 -5.22
N GLY A 98 16.52 2.71 -4.79
CA GLY A 98 17.13 3.79 -5.54
C GLY A 98 18.65 3.64 -5.55
N ARG A 99 19.29 3.92 -6.68
CA ARG A 99 20.76 3.87 -6.79
C ARG A 99 21.27 4.95 -7.74
N ASP A 100 22.35 5.57 -7.32
CA ASP A 100 23.17 6.46 -8.13
C ASP A 100 24.61 5.99 -8.00
N CYS A 101 25.18 5.52 -9.10
CA CYS A 101 26.46 4.80 -9.08
C CYS A 101 27.40 5.35 -10.14
N TYR A 102 28.69 5.22 -9.91
CA TYR A 102 29.75 5.68 -10.81
C TYR A 102 30.60 4.49 -11.29
N THR A 103 31.17 4.57 -12.48
CA THR A 103 32.20 3.63 -12.96
C THR A 103 33.54 3.91 -12.26
N GLN A 104 34.50 2.99 -12.40
CA GLN A 104 35.86 3.21 -11.93
C GLN A 104 36.52 4.47 -12.55
N SER A 105 36.15 4.81 -13.77
CA SER A 105 36.58 6.03 -14.46
C SER A 105 35.85 7.31 -14.02
N GLY A 106 34.95 7.23 -13.02
CA GLY A 106 34.16 8.36 -12.53
C GLY A 106 32.93 8.71 -13.37
N ALA A 107 32.63 7.96 -14.44
CA ALA A 107 31.45 8.21 -15.25
C ALA A 107 30.18 7.77 -14.51
N ARG A 108 29.22 8.68 -14.39
CA ARG A 108 27.94 8.39 -13.73
C ARG A 108 27.12 7.39 -14.56
N ARG A 109 26.69 6.30 -13.92
CA ARG A 109 25.74 5.34 -14.52
C ARG A 109 24.33 5.91 -14.48
N ARG A 110 23.45 5.38 -15.34
CA ARG A 110 22.03 5.77 -15.34
C ARG A 110 21.42 5.53 -13.95
N PRO A 111 20.96 6.58 -13.24
CA PRO A 111 20.43 6.42 -11.90
C PRO A 111 19.07 5.70 -11.94
N VAL A 112 18.79 4.93 -10.89
CA VAL A 112 17.47 4.37 -10.65
C VAL A 112 16.84 5.19 -9.54
N LYS A 113 15.77 5.91 -9.87
CA LYS A 113 14.99 6.67 -8.89
C LYS A 113 13.96 5.75 -8.25
N ALA A 114 13.92 5.71 -6.92
CA ALA A 114 12.88 5.03 -6.17
C ALA A 114 12.02 6.07 -5.47
N TYR A 115 10.75 6.15 -5.87
CA TYR A 115 9.75 6.97 -5.21
C TYR A 115 8.40 6.27 -5.28
N ALA A 116 7.56 6.52 -4.29
CA ALA A 116 6.18 6.06 -4.22
C ALA A 116 5.34 7.16 -3.60
N ILE A 117 4.19 7.45 -4.23
CA ILE A 117 3.23 8.43 -3.72
C ILE A 117 2.00 7.64 -3.29
N LEU A 118 1.78 7.58 -1.98
CA LEU A 118 0.74 6.74 -1.36
C LEU A 118 -0.20 7.61 -0.51
N PRO A 119 -1.14 8.33 -1.14
CA PRO A 119 -1.93 9.37 -0.46
C PRO A 119 -2.87 8.83 0.63
N ALA A 120 -3.19 7.54 0.62
CA ALA A 120 -4.07 6.92 1.60
C ALA A 120 -3.34 6.00 2.58
N PHE A 121 -2.00 5.91 2.53
CA PHE A 121 -1.26 4.96 3.35
C PHE A 121 -0.07 5.67 4.00
N PRO A 122 -0.17 6.04 5.30
CA PRO A 122 0.94 6.65 6.02
C PRO A 122 2.10 5.67 6.19
N PHE A 123 3.32 6.19 6.35
CA PHE A 123 4.49 5.37 6.58
C PHE A 123 4.62 5.02 8.07
N SER A 124 4.79 3.74 8.42
CA SER A 124 5.03 3.36 9.81
C SER A 124 6.44 3.79 10.24
N THR A 125 6.53 4.68 11.24
CA THR A 125 7.80 5.17 11.81
C THR A 125 8.47 4.15 12.73
N THR A 126 7.72 3.15 13.22
CA THR A 126 8.23 2.14 14.15
C THR A 126 8.59 0.82 13.47
N LYS A 127 7.92 0.47 12.35
CA LYS A 127 8.13 -0.79 11.64
C LYS A 127 8.97 -0.66 10.37
N ASN A 128 9.38 0.55 10.02
CA ASN A 128 10.29 0.78 8.91
C ASN A 128 11.51 1.56 9.36
N LYS A 129 12.62 1.28 8.67
CA LYS A 129 13.81 2.10 8.68
C LYS A 129 14.04 2.63 7.27
N PHE A 130 14.15 3.94 7.14
CA PHE A 130 14.47 4.60 5.88
C PHE A 130 15.95 4.97 5.89
N THR A 131 16.71 4.45 4.93
CA THR A 131 18.17 4.50 4.95
C THR A 131 18.68 5.04 3.63
N ALA A 132 19.63 5.96 3.71
CA ALA A 132 20.42 6.45 2.58
C ALA A 132 21.90 6.18 2.88
N VAL A 133 22.65 5.70 1.89
CA VAL A 133 24.10 5.42 2.05
C VAL A 133 24.82 5.93 0.82
N GLY A 134 25.89 6.70 1.03
CA GLY A 134 26.76 7.22 -0.03
C GLY A 134 27.14 8.69 0.18
N CYS A 135 28.04 9.18 -0.66
CA CYS A 135 28.37 10.60 -0.74
C CYS A 135 27.29 11.33 -1.56
N ASP A 136 26.92 12.54 -1.13
CA ASP A 136 25.87 13.36 -1.77
C ASP A 136 24.50 12.65 -1.92
N THR A 137 24.24 11.63 -1.09
CA THR A 137 22.99 10.87 -1.09
C THR A 137 22.02 11.46 -0.07
N PHE A 138 20.85 11.88 -0.53
CA PHE A 138 19.72 12.19 0.34
C PHE A 138 18.56 11.25 0.08
N ALA A 139 17.76 11.01 1.12
CA ALA A 139 16.50 10.31 1.00
C ALA A 139 15.46 11.10 1.80
N MET A 140 14.27 11.27 1.22
CA MET A 140 13.20 12.08 1.81
C MET A 140 11.91 11.27 1.89
N THR A 141 11.15 11.48 2.98
CA THR A 141 9.76 11.07 3.12
C THR A 141 8.95 12.29 3.48
N ASN A 142 7.88 12.56 2.74
CA ASN A 142 6.93 13.62 3.04
C ASN A 142 5.60 12.97 3.42
N GLY A 143 4.98 13.45 4.48
CA GLY A 143 3.64 13.06 4.89
C GLY A 143 2.95 14.26 5.49
N ASP A 144 1.64 14.36 5.24
CA ASP A 144 0.77 15.29 5.95
C ASP A 144 0.33 14.57 7.24
N GLU A 145 0.43 15.24 8.40
CA GLU A 145 0.03 14.71 9.72
C GLU A 145 -1.48 14.42 9.83
#